data_AF-A0AAJ1SW28-F1
#
_entry.id   AF-A0AAJ1SW28-F1
#
_cell.length_a   1.000
_cell.length_b   1.000
_cell.length_c   1.000
_cell.angle_alpha   90.00
_cell.angle_beta   90.00
_cell.angle_gamma   90.00
#
_symmetry.space_group_name_H-M   'P 1'
#
loop_
_entity.id
_entity.type
_entity.pdbx_description
1 polymer ?
#
loop_
_entity_poly.entity_id
_entity_poly.type
_entity_poly.pdbx_seq_one_letter_code
_entity_poly.pdbx_strand_id
1 'polypeptide(L)' 'MEYITAIQQNQEGKIINVQTSTGRIISFQKAILETEEGILSGAAIRWNRDGEQLLINTLSEDGYFPESPHV' A
#
# COMPACT_ATOMS: atom_id res chain seq x y z
N MET A 1 -10.68 -13.62 0.86
CA MET A 1 -9.83 -12.64 0.17
C MET A 1 -9.36 -11.64 1.20
N GLU A 2 -8.05 -11.53 1.37
CA GLU A 2 -7.46 -10.52 2.25
C GLU A 2 -7.20 -9.27 1.41
N TYR A 3 -7.32 -8.09 2.01
CA TYR A 3 -7.04 -6.82 1.33
C TYR A 3 -6.30 -5.87 2.25
N ILE A 4 -5.73 -4.82 1.67
CA ILE A 4 -4.96 -3.83 2.41
C ILE A 4 -5.91 -2.84 3.08
N THR A 5 -5.71 -2.63 4.38
CA THR A 5 -6.48 -1.64 5.15
C THR A 5 -5.66 -0.39 5.45
N ALA A 6 -4.36 -0.57 5.66
CA ALA A 6 -3.45 0.52 5.96
C ALA A 6 -2.04 0.22 5.44
N ILE A 7 -1.29 1.29 5.18
CA ILE A 7 0.13 1.24 4.85
C ILE A 7 0.89 2.10 5.87
N GLN A 8 2.09 1.67 6.22
CA GLN A 8 3.00 2.44 7.04
C GLN A 8 4.18 2.86 6.18
N GLN A 9 4.45 4.17 6.18
CA GLN A 9 5.56 4.78 5.47
C GLN A 9 6.64 5.25 6.45
N ASN A 10 7.90 5.25 5.99
CA ASN A 10 8.98 5.91 6.70
C ASN A 10 8.91 7.44 6.49
N GLN A 11 9.81 8.19 7.13
CA GLN A 11 9.89 9.65 7.00
C GLN A 11 10.22 10.13 5.58
N GLU A 12 10.68 9.25 4.70
CA GLU A 12 10.97 9.50 3.29
C GLU A 12 9.77 9.17 2.38
N GLY A 13 8.65 8.72 2.94
CA GLY A 13 7.46 8.32 2.17
C GLY A 13 7.51 6.90 1.60
N LYS A 14 8.54 6.11 1.93
CA LYS A 14 8.68 4.72 1.48
C LYS A 14 7.85 3.79 2.33
N ILE A 15 7.09 2.89 1.71
CA ILE A 15 6.26 1.92 2.43
C ILE A 15 7.16 0.86 3.04
N ILE A 16 7.07 0.73 4.36
CA ILE A 16 7.84 -0.26 5.13
C ILE A 16 6.96 -1.44 5.53
N ASN A 17 5.73 -1.17 5.96
CA ASN A 17 4.80 -2.18 6.45
C ASN A 17 3.41 -1.98 5.87
N VAL A 18 2.66 -3.08 5.78
CA VAL A 18 1.34 -3.14 5.19
C VAL A 18 0.45 -3.92 6.15
N GLN A 19 -0.71 -3.36 6.46
CA GLN A 19 -1.71 -4.01 7.31
C GLN A 19 -2.86 -4.56 6.46
N THR A 20 -3.13 -5.85 6.61
CA THR A 20 -4.23 -6.53 5.92
C THR A 20 -5.54 -6.44 6.70
N SER A 21 -6.66 -6.82 6.07
CA SER A 21 -8.00 -6.86 6.66
C SER A 21 -8.12 -7.85 7.81
N THR A 22 -7.19 -8.78 7.94
CA THR A 22 -7.11 -9.71 9.07
C THR A 22 -6.38 -9.12 10.28
N GLY A 23 -5.90 -7.87 10.17
CA GLY A 23 -5.08 -7.21 11.20
C GLY A 23 -3.62 -7.68 11.20
N ARG A 24 -3.20 -8.45 10.18
CA ARG A 24 -1.81 -8.87 10.03
C ARG A 24 -0.98 -7.73 9.47
N ILE A 25 0.20 -7.51 10.05
CA ILE A 25 1.18 -6.56 9.56
C ILE A 25 2.29 -7.35 8.88
N ILE A 26 2.54 -7.06 7.61
CA ILE A 26 3.57 -7.69 6.79
C ILE A 26 4.48 -6.62 6.18
N SER A 27 5.72 -6.99 5.89
CA SER A 27 6.65 -6.10 5.19
C SER A 27 6.21 -5.83 3.76
N PHE A 28 6.59 -4.68 3.21
CA PHE A 28 6.30 -4.30 1.82
C PHE A 28 6.65 -5.40 0.81
N GLN A 29 7.83 -6.01 0.93
CA GLN A 29 8.27 -7.09 0.03
C GLN A 29 7.35 -8.32 0.08
N LYS A 30 6.81 -8.62 1.27
CA LYS A 30 5.87 -9.73 1.45
C LYS A 30 4.50 -9.39 0.89
N ALA A 31 4.07 -8.13 1.03
CA ALA A 31 2.84 -7.66 0.42
C ALA A 31 2.90 -7.74 -1.11
N ILE A 32 4.05 -7.45 -1.73
CA ILE A 32 4.27 -7.65 -3.17
C ILE A 32 4.03 -9.11 -3.55
N LEU A 33 4.74 -10.03 -2.88
CA LEU A 33 4.60 -11.46 -3.13
C LEU A 33 3.15 -11.94 -2.98
N GLU A 34 2.50 -11.59 -1.87
CA GLU A 34 1.11 -12.01 -1.63
C GLU A 34 0.12 -11.37 -2.62
N THR A 35 0.42 -10.18 -3.16
CA THR A 35 -0.36 -9.55 -4.23
C THR A 35 -0.15 -10.29 -5.56
N GLU A 36 1.09 -10.66 -5.89
CA GLU A 36 1.42 -11.44 -7.09
C GLU A 36 0.84 -12.87 -7.03
N GLU A 37 0.80 -13.48 -5.85
CA GLU A 37 0.17 -14.78 -5.61
C GLU A 37 -1.37 -14.70 -5.58
N GLY A 38 -1.96 -13.50 -5.63
CA GLY A 38 -3.41 -13.28 -5.58
C GLY A 38 -4.04 -13.52 -4.20
N ILE A 39 -3.22 -13.63 -3.15
CA ILE A 39 -3.65 -13.74 -1.75
C ILE A 39 -4.19 -12.39 -1.27
N LEU A 40 -3.48 -11.32 -1.63
CA LEU A 40 -3.80 -9.94 -1.31
C LEU A 40 -4.50 -9.26 -2.50
N SER A 41 -5.80 -9.01 -2.33
CA SER A 41 -6.63 -8.27 -3.26
C SER A 41 -6.69 -6.79 -2.89
N GLY A 42 -6.85 -5.91 -3.89
CA GLY A 42 -6.91 -4.47 -3.65
C GLY A 42 -5.59 -3.80 -3.36
N ALA A 43 -4.49 -4.42 -3.76
CA ALA A 43 -3.18 -3.81 -3.75
C ALA A 43 -2.72 -3.69 -5.20
N ALA A 44 -2.14 -2.56 -5.58
CA ALA A 44 -1.38 -2.46 -6.83
C ALA A 44 -0.02 -1.82 -6.56
N ILE A 45 0.97 -2.28 -7.30
CA ILE A 45 2.32 -1.73 -7.25
C ILE A 45 2.41 -0.68 -8.35
N ARG A 46 2.67 0.56 -7.97
CA ARG A 46 2.95 1.69 -8.85
C ARG A 46 4.40 2.12 -8.72
N TRP A 47 4.97 2.60 -9.80
CA TRP A 47 6.31 3.18 -9.79
C TRP A 47 6.17 4.70 -9.73
N ASN A 48 6.89 5.37 -8.81
CA ASN A 48 7.00 6.83 -8.87
C ASN A 48 8.03 7.26 -9.93
N ARG A 49 8.16 8.57 -10.11
CA ARG A 49 9.13 9.18 -11.05
C ARG A 49 10.59 9.04 -10.62
N ASP A 50 10.83 8.69 -9.36
CA ASP A 50 12.13 8.40 -8.77
C ASP A 50 12.55 6.93 -8.99
N GLY A 51 11.68 6.09 -9.55
CA GLY A 51 11.93 4.67 -9.76
C GLY A 51 11.60 3.80 -8.55
N GLU A 52 10.89 4.34 -7.56
CA GLU A 52 10.50 3.62 -6.36
C GLU A 52 9.14 2.95 -6.50
N GLN A 53 9.02 1.74 -5.94
CA GLN A 53 7.77 0.99 -5.91
C GLN A 53 6.90 1.47 -4.74
N LEU A 54 5.74 2.05 -5.06
CA LEU A 54 4.64 2.33 -4.15
C LEU A 54 3.59 1.23 -4.23
N LEU A 55 3.17 0.77 -3.06
CA LEU A 55 1.93 0.03 -2.90
C LEU A 55 0.78 1.02 -2.77
N ILE A 56 -0.22 0.90 -3.64
CA ILE A 56 -1.47 1.65 -3.55
C ILE A 56 -2.61 0.68 -3.26
N ASN A 57 -3.53 1.10 -2.39
CA ASN A 57 -4.78 0.39 -2.20
C ASN A 57 -5.71 0.71 -3.38
N THR A 58 -6.14 -0.32 -4.10
CA THR A 58 -7.04 -0.18 -5.26
C THR A 58 -8.48 -0.54 -4.94
N LEU A 59 -8.77 -1.06 -3.75
CA LEU A 59 -10.13 -1.31 -3.27
C LEU A 59 -10.77 -0.11 -2.58
N SER A 60 -10.00 0.96 -2.35
CA SER A 60 -10.57 2.26 -2.01
C SER A 60 -11.19 2.85 -3.29
N GLU A 61 -12.48 2.60 -3.53
CA GLU A 61 -13.27 3.39 -4.50
C GLU A 61 -13.43 4.86 -4.07
N ASP A 62 -12.91 5.24 -2.90
CA ASP A 62 -12.93 6.61 -2.38
C ASP A 62 -11.52 7.16 -2.10
N GLY A 63 -11.19 8.27 -2.76
CA GLY A 63 -10.19 9.26 -2.37
C GLY A 63 -8.73 8.88 -2.68
N TYR A 64 -8.13 9.40 -3.74
CA TYR A 64 -7.51 10.73 -3.69
C TYR A 64 -7.07 11.07 -2.26
N PHE A 65 -5.80 10.90 -1.93
CA PHE A 65 -5.21 11.61 -0.80
C PHE A 65 -5.14 13.09 -1.23
N PRO A 66 -6.05 14.00 -0.80
CA PRO A 66 -5.78 15.40 -0.97
C PRO A 66 -4.50 15.70 -0.21
N GLU A 67 -3.51 16.23 -0.92
CA GLU A 67 -2.37 16.89 -0.31
C GLU A 67 -2.91 17.80 0.80
N SER A 68 -2.42 17.62 2.03
CA SER A 68 -2.81 18.42 3.18
C SER A 68 -2.88 19.89 2.79
N PRO A 69 -3.97 20.62 3.10
CA PRO A 69 -4.02 22.04 2.82
C PRO A 69 -2.88 22.71 3.61
N HIS A 70 -2.04 23.44 2.88
CA HIS A 70 -1.13 24.41 3.47
C HIS A 70 -1.96 25.36 4.35
N VAL A 71 -1.66 25.38 5.65
CA VAL A 71 -2.08 26.44 6.58
C VAL A 71 -1.06 27.55 6.59
#